data_AF-A0A8J2Z305-F1
#
_entry.id   AF-A0A8J2Z305-F1
#
_cell.length_a   1.000
_cell.length_b   1.000
_cell.length_c   1.000
_cell.angle_alpha   90.00
_cell.angle_beta   90.00
_cell.angle_gamma   90.00
#
_symmetry.space_group_name_H-M   'P 1'
#
loop_
_entity.id
_entity.type
_entity.pdbx_description
1 polymer ?
#
loop_
_entity_poly.entity_id
_entity_poly.type
_entity_poly.pdbx_seq_one_letter_code
_entity_poly.pdbx_strand_id
1 'polypeptide(L)'
;MTAQRKNIKNDIETLDRILWLFKYKKDAFIGASSESEYDKTVDYVKGVMDKLKDERQKLPIGYRYTGTFYLKKPYTIPSEAVKIKGSIFVREDLVSWVVESDDDYAKNLGYVRDVYKDKAMTKKFSKDDAVAVFEEEKQR
;
A
#
# COMPACT_ATOMS: atom_id res chain seq x y z
N MET A 1 11.25 1.82 7.08
CA MET A 1 9.95 2.52 7.21
C MET A 1 8.89 1.56 6.74
N THR A 2 8.10 0.99 7.65
CA THR A 2 7.12 -0.05 7.31
C THR A 2 5.71 0.50 7.49
N ALA A 3 4.87 0.38 6.47
CA ALA A 3 3.45 0.69 6.47
C ALA A 3 3.06 2.17 6.64
N GLN A 4 3.94 3.12 6.30
CA GLN A 4 3.68 4.56 6.49
C GLN A 4 2.43 5.01 5.72
N ARG A 5 2.24 4.53 4.49
CA ARG A 5 1.07 4.87 3.67
C ARG A 5 -0.23 4.38 4.31
N LYS A 6 -0.19 3.20 4.94
CA LYS A 6 -1.32 2.61 5.67
C LYS A 6 -1.64 3.39 6.93
N ASN A 7 -0.62 3.82 7.68
CA ASN A 7 -0.82 4.61 8.90
C ASN A 7 -1.53 5.94 8.60
N ILE A 8 -1.05 6.68 7.59
CA ILE A 8 -1.71 7.94 7.16
C ILE A 8 -3.15 7.68 6.71
N LYS A 9 -3.44 6.56 6.02
CA LYS A 9 -4.80 6.18 5.67
C LYS A 9 -5.69 6.01 6.91
N ASN A 10 -5.20 5.31 7.93
CA ASN A 10 -5.93 5.09 9.17
C ASN A 10 -6.16 6.40 9.93
N ASP A 11 -5.20 7.33 9.91
CA ASP A 11 -5.34 8.64 10.54
C ASP A 11 -6.45 9.46 9.85
N ILE A 12 -6.48 9.46 8.51
CA ILE A 12 -7.54 10.12 7.73
C ILE A 12 -8.92 9.51 8.07
N GLU A 13 -9.04 8.18 8.12
CA GLU A 13 -10.30 7.49 8.47
C GLU A 13 -10.74 7.82 9.91
N THR A 14 -9.79 7.97 10.82
CA THR A 14 -10.06 8.36 12.21
C THR A 14 -10.56 9.80 12.30
N LEU A 15 -9.92 10.73 11.58
CA LEU A 15 -10.35 12.13 11.54
C LEU A 15 -11.73 12.29 10.89
N ASP A 16 -12.02 11.50 9.84
CA ASP A 16 -13.34 11.47 9.21
C ASP A 16 -14.43 11.03 10.20
N ARG A 17 -14.14 10.00 11.01
CA ARG A 17 -15.02 9.56 12.09
C ARG A 17 -15.21 10.62 13.17
N ILE A 18 -14.15 11.35 13.53
CA ILE A 18 -14.23 12.46 14.50
C ILE A 18 -15.14 13.56 13.94
N LEU A 19 -14.97 13.97 12.68
CA LEU A 19 -15.84 14.95 12.02
C LEU A 19 -17.30 14.50 12.01
N TRP A 20 -17.54 13.21 11.74
CA TRP A 20 -18.89 12.67 11.77
C TRP A 20 -19.52 12.78 13.17
N LEU A 21 -18.78 12.42 14.23
CA LEU A 21 -19.25 12.55 15.62
C LEU A 21 -19.45 14.02 16.02
N PHE A 22 -18.56 14.90 15.56
CA PHE A 22 -18.64 16.35 15.80
C PHE A 22 -19.91 16.92 15.16
N LYS A 23 -20.19 16.56 13.90
CA LYS A 23 -21.42 16.93 13.18
C LYS A 23 -22.67 16.37 13.84
N TYR A 24 -22.62 15.13 14.32
CA TYR A 24 -23.74 14.51 15.05
C TYR A 24 -24.08 15.27 16.35
N LYS A 25 -23.11 15.97 16.94
CA LYS A 25 -23.28 16.80 18.14
C LYS A 25 -23.29 18.31 17.86
N LYS A 26 -23.56 18.72 16.61
CA LYS A 26 -23.53 20.13 16.17
C LYS A 26 -24.21 21.08 17.18
N ASP A 27 -25.45 20.80 17.56
CA ASP A 27 -26.23 21.70 18.42
C ASP A 27 -25.63 21.85 19.83
N ALA A 28 -25.03 20.80 20.37
CA ALA A 28 -24.36 20.85 21.66
C ALA A 28 -23.08 21.70 21.61
N PHE A 29 -22.29 21.57 20.52
CA PHE A 29 -21.11 22.41 20.32
C PHE A 29 -21.48 23.88 20.12
N ILE A 30 -22.46 24.18 19.27
CA ILE A 30 -22.91 25.55 19.02
C ILE A 30 -23.52 26.16 20.28
N GLY A 31 -24.37 25.43 20.99
CA GLY A 31 -25.01 25.90 22.21
C GLY A 31 -24.02 26.20 23.35
N ALA A 32 -22.89 25.48 23.42
CA ALA A 32 -21.84 25.71 24.42
C ALA A 32 -20.77 26.71 23.97
N SER A 33 -20.71 27.05 22.68
CA SER A 33 -19.70 27.95 22.11
C SER A 33 -20.32 28.94 21.11
N SER A 34 -20.17 28.72 19.80
CA SER A 34 -20.83 29.47 18.73
C SER A 34 -20.77 28.69 17.41
N GLU A 35 -21.57 29.11 16.43
CA GLU A 35 -21.49 28.57 15.06
C GLU A 35 -20.12 28.83 14.42
N SER A 36 -19.53 30.02 14.65
CA SER A 36 -18.20 30.35 14.12
C SER A 36 -17.10 29.43 14.66
N GLU A 37 -17.10 29.11 15.96
CA GLU A 37 -16.11 28.20 16.55
C GLU A 37 -16.30 26.74 16.08
N TYR A 38 -17.56 26.33 15.89
CA TYR A 38 -17.88 25.04 15.28
C TYR A 38 -17.31 24.94 13.86
N ASP A 39 -17.56 25.93 13.00
CA ASP A 39 -17.11 25.94 11.62
C ASP A 39 -15.58 25.98 11.51
N LYS A 40 -14.92 26.83 12.31
CA LYS A 40 -13.44 26.87 12.39
C LYS A 40 -12.85 25.51 12.75
N THR A 41 -13.46 24.78 13.67
CA THR A 41 -12.99 23.46 14.10
C THR A 41 -13.13 22.45 12.96
N VAL A 42 -14.29 22.46 12.27
CA VAL A 42 -14.53 21.59 11.12
C VAL A 42 -13.52 21.86 10.01
N ASP A 43 -13.29 23.14 9.68
CA ASP A 43 -12.36 23.54 8.63
C ASP A 43 -10.91 23.22 8.98
N TYR A 44 -10.51 23.38 10.25
CA TYR A 44 -9.20 22.94 10.72
C TYR A 44 -8.98 21.45 10.48
N VAL A 45 -9.91 20.60 10.91
CA VAL A 45 -9.77 19.15 10.75
C VAL A 45 -9.75 18.75 9.29
N LYS A 46 -10.59 19.35 8.44
CA LYS A 46 -10.55 19.13 6.98
C LYS A 46 -9.20 19.52 6.39
N GLY A 47 -8.66 20.68 6.76
CA GLY A 47 -7.35 21.13 6.29
C GLY A 47 -6.20 20.19 6.70
N VAL A 48 -6.27 19.60 7.89
CA VAL A 48 -5.33 18.54 8.31
C VAL A 48 -5.51 17.29 7.46
N MET A 49 -6.75 16.84 7.23
CA MET A 49 -7.02 15.67 6.38
C MET A 49 -6.51 15.86 4.95
N ASP A 50 -6.62 17.05 4.38
CA ASP A 50 -6.16 17.31 3.02
C ASP A 50 -4.62 17.26 2.92
N LYS A 51 -3.91 17.82 3.91
CA LYS A 51 -2.44 17.65 4.00
C LYS A 51 -2.03 16.18 4.11
N LEU A 52 -2.73 15.39 4.93
CA LEU A 52 -2.47 13.96 5.06
C LEU A 52 -2.76 13.20 3.76
N LYS A 53 -3.79 13.58 2.99
CA LYS A 53 -4.05 12.99 1.66
C LYS A 53 -2.91 13.30 0.70
N ASP A 54 -2.42 14.54 0.67
CA ASP A 54 -1.30 14.96 -0.17
C ASP A 54 0.00 14.22 0.21
N GLU A 55 0.29 14.10 1.51
CA GLU A 55 1.42 13.30 2.01
C GLU A 55 1.29 11.84 1.61
N ARG A 56 0.10 11.25 1.77
CA ARG A 56 -0.17 9.88 1.37
C ARG A 56 0.09 9.70 -0.12
N GLN A 57 -0.36 10.59 -1.00
CA GLN A 57 -0.17 10.49 -2.45
C GLN A 57 1.31 10.46 -2.86
N LYS A 58 2.17 11.16 -2.12
CA LYS A 58 3.63 11.17 -2.34
C LYS A 58 4.34 9.87 -1.91
N LEU A 59 3.65 8.96 -1.23
CA LEU A 59 4.20 7.66 -0.83
C LEU A 59 3.87 6.57 -1.85
N PRO A 60 4.78 5.61 -2.11
CA PRO A 60 4.50 4.52 -3.03
C PRO A 60 3.37 3.61 -2.52
N ILE A 61 2.54 3.12 -3.43
CA ILE A 61 1.55 2.06 -3.16
C ILE A 61 2.24 0.70 -2.97
N GLY A 62 3.42 0.54 -3.56
CA GLY A 62 4.20 -0.68 -3.53
C GLY A 62 5.41 -0.58 -4.44
N TYR A 63 6.03 -1.73 -4.71
CA TYR A 63 7.26 -1.83 -5.46
C TYR A 63 7.12 -2.92 -6.52
N ARG A 64 7.49 -2.62 -7.76
CA ARG A 64 7.41 -3.53 -8.90
C ARG A 64 8.78 -3.78 -9.51
N TYR A 65 9.09 -5.05 -9.75
CA TYR A 65 10.19 -5.45 -10.60
C TYR A 65 9.63 -6.13 -11.84
N THR A 66 10.17 -5.81 -13.02
CA THR A 66 9.82 -6.45 -14.30
C THR A 66 11.09 -6.99 -14.92
N GLY A 67 11.09 -8.28 -15.25
CA GLY A 67 12.25 -8.95 -15.81
C GLY A 67 12.20 -10.45 -15.66
N THR A 68 13.37 -11.05 -15.46
CA THR A 68 13.49 -12.47 -15.15
C THR A 68 13.74 -12.65 -13.65
N PHE A 69 13.06 -13.62 -13.06
CA PHE A 69 13.24 -14.03 -11.67
C PHE A 69 12.97 -15.53 -11.53
N TYR A 70 13.26 -16.07 -10.35
CA TYR A 70 13.13 -17.49 -10.06
C TYR A 70 12.19 -17.72 -8.88
N LEU A 71 11.32 -18.72 -9.01
CA LEU A 71 10.42 -19.19 -7.96
C LEU A 71 10.77 -20.61 -7.55
N LYS A 72 10.68 -20.90 -6.26
CA LYS A 72 10.86 -22.27 -5.75
C LYS A 72 9.61 -23.10 -6.06
N LYS A 73 9.78 -24.31 -6.59
CA LYS A 73 8.69 -25.29 -6.65
C LYS A 73 8.46 -25.90 -5.26
N PRO A 74 7.23 -25.89 -4.73
CA PRO A 74 6.95 -26.52 -3.46
C PRO A 74 7.16 -28.04 -3.56
N TYR A 75 7.60 -28.65 -2.47
CA TYR A 75 7.68 -30.11 -2.30
C TYR A 75 8.58 -30.87 -3.28
N THR A 76 9.64 -30.23 -3.79
CA THR A 76 10.65 -30.88 -4.66
C THR A 76 11.95 -31.18 -3.90
N ILE A 77 12.51 -32.38 -4.09
CA ILE A 77 13.81 -32.81 -3.57
C ILE A 77 14.62 -33.46 -4.71
N PRO A 78 15.77 -32.90 -5.13
CA PRO A 78 16.34 -31.63 -4.66
C PRO A 78 15.44 -30.43 -5.04
N SER A 79 15.65 -29.30 -4.38
CA SER A 79 14.82 -28.10 -4.60
C SER A 79 14.91 -27.63 -6.05
N GLU A 80 13.77 -27.53 -6.72
CA GLU A 80 13.68 -27.04 -8.09
C GLU A 80 13.30 -25.55 -8.13
N ALA A 81 13.86 -24.84 -9.11
CA ALA A 81 13.53 -23.45 -9.40
C ALA A 81 12.86 -23.34 -10.78
N VAL A 82 11.80 -22.55 -10.86
CA VAL A 82 11.15 -22.17 -12.12
C VAL A 82 11.64 -20.78 -12.51
N LYS A 83 12.14 -20.64 -13.73
CA LYS A 83 12.52 -19.36 -14.30
C LYS A 83 11.28 -18.69 -14.88
N ILE A 84 10.92 -17.53 -14.35
CA ILE A 84 9.76 -16.76 -14.77
C ILE A 84 10.23 -15.48 -15.47
N LYS A 85 9.58 -15.14 -16.58
CA LYS A 85 9.67 -13.82 -17.21
C LYS A 85 8.33 -13.11 -17.00
N GLY A 86 8.36 -11.95 -16.37
CA GLY A 86 7.15 -11.22 -16.01
C GLY A 86 7.43 -10.09 -15.03
N SER A 87 6.43 -9.76 -14.24
CA SER A 87 6.52 -8.75 -13.18
C SER A 87 6.21 -9.35 -11.82
N ILE A 88 6.82 -8.80 -10.77
CA ILE A 88 6.45 -9.04 -9.38
C ILE A 88 6.13 -7.72 -8.71
N PHE A 89 5.08 -7.69 -7.89
CA PHE A 89 4.65 -6.50 -7.17
C PHE A 89 4.45 -6.81 -5.68
N VAL A 90 5.00 -5.97 -4.81
CA VAL A 90 4.76 -6.06 -3.36
C VAL A 90 4.19 -4.74 -2.85
N ARG A 91 3.07 -4.82 -2.14
CA ARG A 91 2.45 -3.65 -1.50
C ARG A 91 3.37 -3.09 -0.41
N GLU A 92 3.35 -1.78 -0.19
CA GLU A 92 4.26 -1.09 0.74
C GLU A 92 4.22 -1.67 2.17
N ASP A 93 3.03 -2.03 2.67
CA ASP A 93 2.81 -2.60 4.01
C ASP A 93 2.87 -4.14 4.05
N LEU A 94 3.15 -4.81 2.92
CA LEU A 94 3.24 -6.27 2.83
C LEU A 94 4.66 -6.75 2.55
N VAL A 95 4.82 -8.08 2.62
CA VAL A 95 6.08 -8.79 2.32
C VAL A 95 5.90 -9.90 1.27
N SER A 96 4.65 -10.19 0.88
CA SER A 96 4.37 -11.19 -0.16
C SER A 96 4.28 -10.51 -1.53
N TRP A 97 4.89 -11.13 -2.52
CA TRP A 97 4.89 -10.70 -3.91
C TRP A 97 3.69 -11.27 -4.65
N VAL A 98 2.99 -10.42 -5.39
CA VAL A 98 2.08 -10.83 -6.47
C VAL A 98 2.93 -11.08 -7.69
N VAL A 99 2.67 -12.18 -8.40
CA VAL A 99 3.37 -12.53 -9.63
C VAL A 99 2.45 -12.30 -10.82
N GLU A 100 2.88 -11.50 -11.77
CA GLU A 100 2.20 -11.19 -13.03
C GLU A 100 3.04 -11.81 -14.17
N SER A 101 2.61 -12.93 -14.73
CA SER A 101 3.33 -13.61 -15.82
C SER A 101 2.37 -14.43 -16.69
N ASP A 102 2.79 -14.73 -17.92
CA ASP A 102 2.11 -15.65 -18.81
C ASP A 102 2.36 -17.13 -18.47
N ASP A 103 3.36 -17.41 -17.63
CA ASP A 103 3.70 -18.77 -17.19
C ASP A 103 2.58 -19.41 -16.36
N ASP A 104 2.15 -20.61 -16.75
CA ASP A 104 1.02 -21.31 -16.13
C ASP A 104 1.26 -21.65 -14.66
N TYR A 105 2.50 -21.96 -14.29
CA TYR A 105 2.83 -22.22 -12.88
C TYR A 105 2.69 -20.92 -12.08
N ALA A 106 3.26 -19.81 -12.56
CA ALA A 106 3.18 -18.52 -11.89
C ALA A 106 1.74 -18.00 -11.72
N LYS A 107 0.89 -18.15 -12.74
CA LYS A 107 -0.53 -17.73 -12.71
C LYS A 107 -1.32 -18.36 -11.56
N ASN A 108 -0.97 -19.59 -11.18
CA ASN A 108 -1.69 -20.35 -10.17
C ASN A 108 -1.22 -20.10 -8.72
N LEU A 109 -0.16 -19.32 -8.51
CA LEU A 109 0.41 -19.11 -7.16
C LEU A 109 -0.30 -18.02 -6.35
N GLY A 110 -0.90 -17.03 -7.02
CA GLY A 110 -1.53 -15.86 -6.39
C GLY A 110 -0.53 -14.93 -5.68
N TYR A 111 0.04 -15.38 -4.54
CA TYR A 111 1.04 -14.66 -3.76
C TYR A 111 2.20 -15.57 -3.34
N VAL A 112 3.43 -15.07 -3.44
CA VAL A 112 4.64 -15.79 -3.02
C VAL A 112 5.41 -15.01 -1.96
N ARG A 113 5.95 -15.72 -0.96
CA ARG A 113 6.76 -15.09 0.10
C ARG A 113 8.15 -14.70 -0.39
N ASP A 114 8.77 -15.56 -1.19
CA ASP A 114 10.13 -15.39 -1.64
C ASP A 114 10.20 -15.45 -3.17
N VAL A 115 10.93 -14.50 -3.74
CA VAL A 115 11.31 -14.46 -5.15
C VAL A 115 12.83 -14.34 -5.22
N TYR A 116 13.47 -15.02 -6.16
CA TYR A 116 14.92 -15.12 -6.21
C TYR A 116 15.49 -14.54 -7.50
N LYS A 117 16.68 -13.93 -7.40
CA LYS A 117 17.44 -13.36 -8.53
C LYS A 117 18.21 -14.43 -9.29
N ASP A 118 18.48 -15.57 -8.65
CA ASP A 118 19.33 -16.65 -9.16
C ASP A 118 18.63 -18.02 -9.06
N LYS A 119 19.02 -18.94 -9.96
CA LYS A 119 18.49 -20.31 -10.00
C LYS A 119 18.81 -21.12 -8.73
N ALA A 120 19.94 -20.82 -8.07
CA ALA A 120 20.33 -21.49 -6.83
C ALA A 120 19.50 -21.01 -5.61
N MET A 121 18.62 -20.02 -5.79
CA MET A 121 17.73 -19.49 -4.75
C MET A 121 18.49 -18.98 -3.52
N THR A 122 19.64 -18.35 -3.75
CA THR A 122 20.49 -17.79 -2.69
C THR A 122 20.29 -16.29 -2.50
N LYS A 123 19.86 -15.58 -3.54
CA LYS A 123 19.67 -14.12 -3.55
C LYS A 123 18.19 -13.79 -3.68
N LYS A 124 17.56 -13.42 -2.57
CA LYS A 124 16.16 -12.98 -2.55
C LYS A 124 16.02 -11.57 -3.12
N PHE A 125 14.88 -11.30 -3.74
CA PHE A 125 14.42 -9.94 -4.02
C PHE A 125 13.98 -9.25 -2.73
N SER A 126 14.40 -8.00 -2.56
CA SER A 126 13.84 -7.06 -1.59
C SER A 126 13.09 -5.94 -2.32
N LYS A 127 12.46 -5.05 -1.55
CA LYS A 127 11.82 -3.83 -2.10
C LYS A 127 12.84 -2.91 -2.79
N ASP A 128 14.09 -2.93 -2.37
CA ASP A 128 15.16 -2.07 -2.90
C ASP A 128 15.60 -2.49 -4.31
N ASP A 129 15.26 -3.72 -4.72
CA ASP A 129 15.51 -4.24 -6.06
C ASP A 129 14.42 -3.90 -7.07
N ALA A 130 13.37 -3.20 -6.61
CA ALA A 130 12.16 -2.92 -7.36
C ALA A 130 11.92 -1.41 -7.44
N VAL A 131 11.17 -1.01 -8.46
CA VAL A 131 10.83 0.39 -8.70
C VAL A 131 9.58 0.75 -7.90
N ALA A 132 9.62 1.90 -7.23
CA ALA A 132 8.46 2.45 -6.52
C ALA A 132 7.30 2.71 -7.49
N VAL A 133 6.10 2.25 -7.12
CA VAL A 133 4.86 2.47 -7.86
C VAL A 133 3.99 3.43 -7.06
N PHE A 134 3.40 4.43 -7.72
CA PHE A 134 2.54 5.43 -7.12
C PHE A 134 1.09 5.26 -7.61
N GLU A 135 0.13 5.86 -6.90
CA GLU A 135 -1.27 5.90 -7.35
C GLU A 135 -1.32 6.74 -8.65
N GLU A 136 -1.88 6.20 -9.74
CA GLU A 136 -2.06 6.97 -10.97
C GLU A 136 -3.01 8.15 -10.71
N GLU A 137 -2.61 9.36 -11.08
CA GLU A 137 -3.53 10.50 -11.14
C GLU A 137 -4.60 10.16 -12.18
N LYS A 138 -5.83 9.87 -11.72
CA LYS A 138 -6.97 9.83 -12.64
C LYS A 138 -7.06 11.20 -13.28
N GLN A 139 -6.62 11.32 -14.53
CA GLN A 139 -6.86 12.50 -15.37
C GLN A 139 -8.37 12.78 -15.31
N ARG A 140 -8.72 13.91 -14.69
CA ARG A 140 -10.08 14.45 -14.64
C ARG A 140 -10.30 15.35 -15.83
#